data_AF-A0A7C5ZYG0-F1
#
_entry.id   AF-A0A7C5ZYG0-F1
#
_cell.length_a   1.000
_cell.length_b   1.000
_cell.length_c   1.000
_cell.angle_alpha   90.00
_cell.angle_beta   90.00
_cell.angle_gamma   90.00
#
_symmetry.space_group_name_H-M   'P 1'
#
loop_
_entity.id
_entity.type
_entity.pdbx_description
1 polymer ?
#
loop_
_entity_poly.entity_id
_entity_poly.type
_entity_poly.pdbx_seq_one_letter_code
_entity_poly.pdbx_strand_id
1 'polypeptide(L)'
;MVELVSIVGLIIGIAIGYVIAKALKVAIIVGLIIVVLAYLGVTVISRSQFEDFLRIIMPALEWIKAFIESSQLFAIGLLIGFAIGLLK
;
A
#
# COMPACT_ATOMS: atom_id res chain seq x y z
N MET A 1 11.60 -24.15 -15.10
CA MET A 1 10.58 -23.09 -15.34
C MET A 1 9.84 -22.70 -14.05
N VAL A 2 9.44 -23.65 -13.21
CA VAL A 2 8.73 -23.38 -11.94
C VAL A 2 9.54 -22.48 -10.99
N GLU A 3 10.84 -22.75 -10.83
CA GLU A 3 11.72 -21.93 -9.95
C GLU A 3 11.86 -20.48 -10.41
N LEU A 4 11.88 -20.22 -11.72
CA LEU A 4 12.00 -18.87 -12.26
C LEU A 4 10.73 -18.04 -11.98
N VAL A 5 9.54 -18.65 -12.13
CA VAL A 5 8.25 -18.02 -11.82
C VAL A 5 8.14 -17.72 -10.32
N SER A 6 8.61 -18.64 -9.48
CA SER A 6 8.66 -18.51 -8.03
C SER A 6 9.55 -17.35 -7.56
N ILE A 7 10.73 -17.17 -8.15
CA ILE A 7 11.66 -16.07 -7.84
C ILE A 7 11.10 -14.72 -8.31
N VAL A 8 10.48 -14.67 -9.49
CA VAL A 8 9.84 -13.45 -10.01
C VAL A 8 8.74 -12.97 -9.06
N GLY A 9 7.89 -13.87 -8.57
CA GLY A 9 6.86 -13.53 -7.59
C GLY A 9 7.42 -12.91 -6.31
N LEU A 10 8.54 -13.45 -5.79
CA LEU A 10 9.23 -12.91 -4.62
C LEU A 10 9.75 -11.48 -4.87
N ILE A 11 10.44 -11.25 -5.99
CA ILE A 11 11.02 -9.94 -6.33
C ILE A 11 9.92 -8.88 -6.49
N ILE A 12 8.84 -9.22 -7.20
CA ILE A 12 7.70 -8.32 -7.38
C ILE A 12 7.06 -8.01 -6.02
N GLY A 13 6.86 -9.03 -5.18
CA GLY A 13 6.37 -8.84 -3.81
C GLY A 13 7.23 -7.83 -3.04
N ILE A 14 8.55 -8.00 -3.03
CA ILE A 14 9.49 -7.08 -2.34
C ILE A 14 9.35 -5.64 -2.87
N ALA A 15 9.31 -5.46 -4.18
CA ALA A 15 9.19 -4.14 -4.78
C ALA A 15 7.86 -3.45 -4.40
N ILE A 16 6.74 -4.17 -4.51
CA ILE A 16 5.42 -3.65 -4.16
C ILE A 16 5.34 -3.33 -2.65
N GLY A 17 5.77 -4.26 -1.79
CA GLY A 17 5.78 -4.07 -0.34
C GLY A 17 6.56 -2.83 0.08
N TYR A 18 7.73 -2.61 -0.53
CA TYR A 18 8.56 -1.42 -0.26
C TYR A 18 7.85 -0.11 -0.62
N VAL A 19 7.22 -0.05 -1.79
CA VAL A 19 6.49 1.13 -2.25
C VAL A 19 5.29 1.41 -1.34
N ILE A 20 4.53 0.38 -0.95
CA ILE A 20 3.39 0.52 -0.02
C ILE A 20 3.85 1.11 1.32
N ALA A 21 4.94 0.59 1.89
CA ALA A 21 5.44 1.11 3.17
C ALA A 21 5.83 2.60 3.10
N LYS A 22 6.47 3.03 2.01
CA LYS A 22 6.78 4.45 1.78
C LYS A 22 5.53 5.29 1.61
N ALA A 23 4.58 4.84 0.81
CA ALA A 23 3.31 5.52 0.61
C ALA A 23 2.56 5.67 1.93
N LEU A 24 2.58 4.64 2.79
CA LEU A 24 1.96 4.67 4.11
C LEU A 24 2.60 5.71 5.03
N LYS A 25 3.93 5.83 5.06
CA LYS A 25 4.61 6.89 5.83
C LYS A 25 4.12 8.28 5.43
N VAL A 26 4.05 8.54 4.12
CA VAL A 26 3.57 9.82 3.59
C VAL A 26 2.09 10.02 3.93
N ALA A 27 1.26 8.99 3.75
CA ALA A 27 -0.16 9.05 4.04
C ALA A 27 -0.45 9.32 5.53
N ILE A 28 0.34 8.74 6.45
CA ILE A 28 0.24 9.03 7.89
C ILE A 28 0.56 10.49 8.18
N ILE A 29 1.63 11.03 7.60
CA ILE A 29 2.01 12.44 7.78
C ILE A 29 0.92 13.36 7.23
N VAL A 30 0.46 13.11 6.01
CA VAL A 30 -0.62 13.87 5.36
C VAL A 30 -1.92 13.78 6.17
N GLY A 31 -2.27 12.60 6.65
CA GLY A 31 -3.42 12.38 7.52
C GLY A 31 -3.32 13.15 8.83
N LEU A 32 -2.13 13.18 9.45
CA LEU A 32 -1.90 13.96 10.67
C LEU A 32 -2.04 15.46 10.42
N ILE A 33 -1.51 15.97 9.30
CA ILE A 33 -1.68 17.37 8.88
C ILE A 33 -3.17 17.70 8.71
N ILE A 34 -3.92 16.84 8.03
CA ILE A 34 -5.36 17.00 7.85
C ILE A 34 -6.08 17.04 9.21
N VAL A 35 -5.74 16.15 10.14
CA VAL A 35 -6.34 16.14 11.49
C VAL A 35 -6.04 17.42 12.25
N VAL A 36 -4.80 17.92 12.16
CA VAL A 36 -4.42 19.21 12.77
C VAL A 36 -5.19 20.36 12.15
N LEU A 37 -5.30 20.42 10.81
CA LEU A 37 -6.05 21.46 10.12
C LEU A 37 -7.56 21.37 10.42
N ALA A 38 -8.12 20.18 10.56
CA ALA A 38 -9.50 19.98 10.97
C ALA A 38 -9.75 20.44 12.41
N TYR A 39 -8.82 20.14 13.34
CA TYR A 39 -8.88 20.64 14.72
C TYR A 39 -8.81 22.18 14.78
N LEU A 40 -8.01 22.80 13.90
CA LEU A 40 -7.91 24.24 13.75
C LEU A 40 -9.08 24.87 12.95
N GLY A 41 -10.03 24.06 12.47
CA GLY A 41 -11.19 24.53 11.71
C GLY A 41 -10.89 24.97 10.27
N VAL A 42 -9.74 24.59 9.72
CA VAL A 42 -9.21 25.07 8.42
C VAL A 42 -9.58 24.15 7.25
N THR A 43 -9.89 22.88 7.49
CA THR A 43 -10.16 21.91 6.41
C THR A 43 -11.41 21.07 6.65
N VAL A 44 -12.24 20.96 5.60
CA VAL A 44 -13.34 20.00 5.51
C VAL A 44 -13.05 19.10 4.30
N ILE A 45 -12.78 17.82 4.54
CA ILE A 45 -12.73 16.83 3.46
C ILE A 45 -14.16 16.46 3.10
N SER A 46 -14.55 16.64 1.84
CA SER A 46 -15.89 16.24 1.41
C SER A 46 -15.95 14.71 1.27
N ARG A 47 -17.09 14.14 1.66
CA ARG A 47 -17.36 12.71 1.50
C ARG A 47 -17.16 12.23 0.06
N SER A 48 -17.48 13.08 -0.92
CA SER A 48 -17.29 12.80 -2.35
C SER A 48 -15.82 12.61 -2.74
N GLN A 49 -14.91 13.44 -2.23
CA GLN A 49 -13.47 13.30 -2.50
C GLN A 49 -12.91 12.00 -1.91
N PHE A 50 -13.45 11.56 -0.78
CA PHE A 50 -13.08 10.29 -0.17
C PHE A 50 -13.62 9.10 -0.97
N GLU A 51 -14.86 9.18 -1.46
CA GLU A 51 -15.46 8.13 -2.30
C GLU A 51 -14.71 7.98 -3.64
N ASP A 52 -14.31 9.09 -4.27
CA ASP A 52 -13.51 9.07 -5.50
C ASP A 52 -12.12 8.44 -5.27
N PHE A 53 -11.48 8.77 -4.15
CA PHE A 53 -10.20 8.17 -3.75
C PHE A 53 -10.32 6.66 -3.54
N LEU A 54 -11.37 6.21 -2.83
CA LEU A 54 -11.62 4.79 -2.60
C LEU A 54 -11.88 4.06 -3.92
N ARG A 55 -12.59 4.67 -4.86
CA ARG A 55 -12.88 4.06 -6.17
C ARG A 55 -11.63 3.77 -7.00
N ILE A 56 -10.58 4.59 -6.84
CA ILE A 56 -9.30 4.41 -7.52
C ILE A 56 -8.46 3.31 -6.84
N ILE A 57 -8.53 3.20 -5.52
CA ILE A 57 -7.64 2.31 -4.74
C ILE A 57 -8.22 0.90 -4.57
N MET A 58 -9.54 0.75 -4.47
CA MET A 58 -10.18 -0.54 -4.23
C MET A 58 -9.78 -1.62 -5.25
N PRO A 59 -9.73 -1.34 -6.58
CA PRO A 59 -9.31 -2.35 -7.57
C PRO A 59 -7.85 -2.80 -7.37
N ALA A 60 -6.97 -1.90 -6.96
CA ALA A 60 -5.57 -2.23 -6.70
C ALA A 60 -5.43 -3.12 -5.45
N LEU A 61 -6.25 -2.88 -4.42
CA LEU A 61 -6.29 -3.72 -3.22
C LEU A 61 -6.82 -5.12 -3.51
N GLU A 62 -7.87 -5.23 -4.33
CA GLU A 62 -8.41 -6.52 -4.77
C GLU A 62 -7.38 -7.33 -5.57
N TRP A 63 -6.63 -6.65 -6.44
CA TRP A 63 -5.55 -7.28 -7.20
C TRP A 63 -4.44 -7.79 -6.29
N ILE A 64 -3.97 -6.98 -5.33
CA ILE A 64 -2.97 -7.41 -4.35
C ILE A 64 -3.47 -8.62 -3.55
N LYS A 65 -4.74 -8.61 -3.13
CA LYS A 65 -5.35 -9.73 -2.40
C LYS A 65 -5.31 -11.02 -3.23
N ALA A 66 -5.70 -10.97 -4.50
CA ALA A 66 -5.65 -12.13 -5.40
C ALA A 66 -4.22 -12.66 -5.60
N PHE A 67 -3.22 -11.78 -5.64
CA PHE A 67 -1.81 -12.18 -5.74
C PHE A 67 -1.25 -12.82 -4.47
N ILE A 68 -1.69 -12.35 -3.30
CA ILE A 68 -1.35 -12.97 -2.01
C ILE A 68 -1.96 -14.38 -1.92
N GLU A 69 -3.22 -14.54 -2.33
CA GLU A 69 -3.92 -15.84 -2.30
C GLU A 69 -3.37 -16.85 -3.31
N SER A 70 -2.80 -16.38 -4.42
CA SER A 70 -2.24 -17.24 -5.47
C SER A 70 -0.77 -17.60 -5.30
N SER A 71 0.01 -16.85 -4.50
CA SER A 71 1.45 -17.10 -4.34
C SER A 71 1.98 -16.77 -2.95
N GLN A 72 2.41 -17.81 -2.22
CA GLN A 72 3.09 -17.66 -0.94
C GLN A 72 4.40 -16.87 -1.05
N LEU A 73 5.17 -17.05 -2.12
CA LEU A 73 6.43 -16.34 -2.32
C LEU A 73 6.20 -14.85 -2.60
N PHE A 74 5.13 -14.50 -3.30
CA PHE A 74 4.73 -13.10 -3.45
C PHE A 74 4.36 -12.49 -2.10
N ALA A 75 3.56 -13.19 -1.29
CA ALA A 75 3.17 -12.72 0.05
C ALA A 75 4.40 -12.52 0.97
N ILE A 76 5.34 -13.48 0.96
CA ILE A 76 6.60 -13.38 1.72
C ILE A 76 7.41 -12.18 1.22
N GLY A 77 7.55 -12.02 -0.10
CA GLY A 77 8.24 -10.88 -0.68
C GLY A 77 7.61 -9.55 -0.26
N LEU A 78 6.28 -9.47 -0.29
CA LEU A 78 5.51 -8.30 0.09
C LEU A 78 5.74 -7.92 1.57
N LEU A 79 5.75 -8.89 2.48
CA LEU A 79 6.06 -8.66 3.89
C LEU A 79 7.51 -8.17 4.09
N ILE A 80 8.48 -8.79 3.40
CA ILE A 80 9.90 -8.41 3.48
C ILE A 80 10.09 -6.98 2.96
N GLY A 81 9.55 -6.69 1.77
CA GLY A 81 9.61 -5.36 1.17
C GLY A 81 8.98 -4.29 2.05
N PHE A 82 7.82 -4.61 2.63
CA PHE A 82 7.11 -3.71 3.54
C PHE A 82 7.91 -3.42 4.81
N ALA A 83 8.47 -4.44 5.46
CA ALA A 83 9.32 -4.28 6.63
C ALA A 83 10.56 -3.42 6.33
N ILE A 84 11.23 -3.67 5.19
CA ILE A 84 12.39 -2.86 4.76
C ILE A 84 11.99 -1.40 4.52
N GLY A 85 10.85 -1.16 3.87
CA GLY A 85 10.35 0.19 3.59
C GLY A 85 9.88 0.94 4.84
N LEU A 86 9.52 0.24 5.91
CA LEU A 86 9.25 0.87 7.20
C LEU A 86 10.54 1.24 7.94
N LEU A 87 11.57 0.40 7.87
CA LEU A 87 12.85 0.64 8.55
C LEU A 87 13.75 1.68 7.87
N LYS A 88 13.55 1.93 6.56
CA LYS A 88 14.28 2.93 5.77
C LYS A 88 13.40 4.13 5.42
#